data_AF-A0A7S2XC58-F1
#
_entry.id   AF-A0A7S2XC58-F1
#
_cell.length_a   1.000
_cell.length_b   1.000
_cell.length_c   1.000
_cell.angle_alpha   90.00
_cell.angle_beta   90.00
_cell.angle_gamma   90.00
#
_symmetry.space_group_name_H-M   'P 1'
#
loop_
_entity.id
_entity.type
_entity.pdbx_description
1 polymer ?
#
loop_
_entity_poly.entity_id
_entity_poly.type
_entity_poly.pdbx_seq_one_letter_code
_entity_poly.pdbx_strand_id
1 'polypeptide(L)'
;GGGSGLSSSSSSSSSLSLMAEALFGCLLEELCLDLVLESHHHFYFEKHKKSRPKMDVFGNYPKNTSEYFKCVHCQQRVVSSKFAPHLDKCMGRGGRQRSSKRH
;
A
#
# COMPACT_ATOMS: atom_id res chain seq x y z
N GLY A 1 24.37 39.72 61.77
CA GLY A 1 23.51 38.66 61.22
C GLY A 1 23.14 39.08 59.82
N GLY A 2 23.33 38.30 58.77
CA GLY A 2 23.24 36.86 58.67
C GLY A 2 22.36 36.62 57.45
N GLY A 3 22.95 36.66 56.27
CA GLY A 3 22.27 36.44 55.00
C GLY A 3 23.20 35.66 54.09
N SER A 4 22.83 34.41 53.79
CA SER A 4 23.29 33.58 52.68
C SER A 4 22.72 32.18 52.88
N GLY A 5 21.80 31.75 52.02
CA GLY A 5 21.27 30.38 52.11
C GLY A 5 20.23 30.07 51.05
N LEU A 6 20.48 30.34 49.77
CA LEU A 6 19.56 30.03 48.68
C LEU A 6 20.30 29.92 47.33
N SER A 7 21.16 28.92 47.10
CA SER A 7 21.75 28.73 45.73
C SER A 7 22.13 27.29 45.34
N SER A 8 22.06 26.31 46.23
CA SER A 8 22.67 24.99 45.97
C SER A 8 21.75 23.95 45.31
N SER A 9 20.42 24.17 45.30
CA SER A 9 19.43 23.16 44.90
C SER A 9 19.13 23.13 43.39
N SER A 10 19.43 24.20 42.67
CA SER A 10 19.06 24.36 41.25
C SER A 10 20.03 23.63 40.31
N SER A 11 21.30 23.52 40.69
CA SER A 11 22.32 22.88 39.85
C SER A 11 22.19 21.35 39.83
N SER A 12 21.76 20.75 40.94
CA SER A 12 21.55 19.30 41.04
C SER A 12 20.27 18.85 40.30
N SER A 13 19.21 19.67 40.30
CA SER A 13 18.01 19.36 39.51
C SER A 13 18.27 19.42 38.01
N SER A 14 19.11 20.36 37.55
CA SER A 14 19.52 20.44 36.15
C SER A 14 20.36 19.23 35.72
N SER A 15 21.29 18.78 36.56
CA SER A 15 22.08 17.58 36.27
C SER A 15 21.22 16.31 36.20
N LEU A 16 20.23 16.15 37.09
CA LEU A 16 19.28 15.05 37.03
C LEU A 16 18.42 15.11 35.76
N SER A 17 17.99 16.30 35.36
CA SER A 17 17.24 16.52 34.12
C SER A 17 18.08 16.11 32.89
N LEU A 18 19.35 16.51 32.84
CA LEU A 18 20.25 16.16 31.74
C LEU A 18 20.53 14.65 31.68
N MET A 19 20.69 13.99 32.83
CA MET A 19 20.83 12.54 32.87
C MET A 19 19.56 11.83 32.43
N ALA A 20 18.39 12.29 32.88
CA ALA A 20 17.10 11.73 32.46
C ALA A 20 16.90 11.89 30.95
N GLU A 21 17.20 13.07 30.40
CA GLU A 21 17.13 13.34 28.97
C GLU A 21 18.08 12.43 28.17
N ALA A 22 19.31 12.23 28.64
CA ALA A 22 20.24 11.30 28.01
C ALA A 22 19.73 9.85 28.03
N LEU A 23 19.17 9.39 29.16
CA LEU A 23 18.59 8.06 29.27
C LEU A 23 17.39 7.88 28.33
N PHE A 24 16.48 8.84 28.29
CA PHE A 24 15.34 8.81 27.38
C PHE A 24 15.78 8.89 25.92
N GLY A 25 16.80 9.67 25.61
CA GLY A 25 17.41 9.74 24.28
C GLY A 25 17.90 8.38 23.81
N CYS A 26 18.71 7.69 24.64
CA CYS A 26 19.21 6.36 24.28
C CYS A 26 18.08 5.34 24.08
N LEU A 27 17.05 5.35 24.93
CA LEU A 27 15.89 4.45 24.80
C LEU A 27 15.08 4.74 23.53
N LEU A 28 14.88 6.02 23.21
CA LEU A 28 14.19 6.42 21.97
C LEU A 28 14.99 6.02 20.73
N GLU A 29 16.31 6.18 20.74
CA GLU A 29 17.19 5.77 19.66
C GLU A 29 17.11 4.25 19.41
N GLU A 30 17.12 3.44 20.48
CA GLU A 30 16.97 1.98 20.39
C GLU A 30 15.61 1.59 19.76
N LEU A 31 14.52 2.17 20.24
CA LEU A 31 13.18 1.93 19.69
C LEU A 31 13.04 2.39 18.24
N CYS A 32 13.66 3.51 17.88
CA CYS A 32 13.68 4.00 16.51
C CYS A 32 14.46 3.05 15.59
N LEU A 33 15.59 2.50 16.05
CA LEU A 33 16.36 1.52 15.30
C LEU A 33 15.57 0.23 15.08
N ASP A 34 14.91 -0.29 16.11
CA ASP A 34 14.07 -1.48 16.00
C ASP A 34 12.95 -1.29 14.97
N LEU A 35 12.24 -0.15 15.02
CA LEU A 35 11.18 0.16 14.06
C LEU A 35 11.71 0.26 12.62
N VAL A 36 12.85 0.93 12.43
CA VAL A 36 13.49 1.07 11.11
C VAL A 36 13.95 -0.30 10.58
N LEU A 37 14.49 -1.16 11.43
CA LEU A 37 14.92 -2.50 11.06
C LEU A 37 13.73 -3.39 10.70
N GLU A 38 12.65 -3.38 11.48
CA GLU A 38 11.44 -4.16 11.20
C GLU A 38 10.77 -3.72 9.89
N SER A 39 10.66 -2.41 9.67
CA SER A 39 10.10 -1.87 8.43
C SER A 39 10.99 -2.15 7.21
N HIS A 40 12.31 -2.09 7.37
CA HIS A 40 13.26 -2.52 6.33
C HIS A 40 13.17 -4.02 6.07
N HIS A 41 13.04 -4.85 7.11
CA HIS A 41 12.85 -6.30 6.99
C HIS A 41 11.57 -6.60 6.21
N HIS A 42 10.45 -5.99 6.56
CA HIS A 42 9.20 -6.14 5.82
C HIS A 42 9.37 -5.73 4.34
N PHE A 43 9.95 -4.56 4.06
CA PHE A 43 10.10 -4.09 2.69
C PHE A 43 11.08 -4.92 1.85
N TYR A 44 12.24 -5.29 2.42
CA TYR A 44 13.26 -6.06 1.71
C TYR A 44 12.84 -7.53 1.55
N PHE A 45 12.34 -8.18 2.61
CA PHE A 45 11.97 -9.58 2.55
C PHE A 45 10.64 -9.83 1.83
N GLU A 46 9.63 -8.95 1.94
CA GLU A 46 8.40 -9.11 1.15
C GLU A 46 8.63 -8.87 -0.35
N LYS A 47 9.57 -7.98 -0.72
CA LYS A 47 9.97 -7.80 -2.12
C LYS A 47 10.67 -9.03 -2.71
N HIS A 48 11.38 -9.80 -1.89
CA HIS A 48 12.09 -11.02 -2.28
C HIS A 48 11.31 -12.32 -2.05
N LYS A 49 10.19 -12.28 -1.31
CA LYS A 49 9.19 -13.36 -1.35
C LYS A 49 8.63 -13.39 -2.77
N LYS A 50 9.02 -14.40 -3.54
CA LYS A 50 8.39 -14.74 -4.82
C LYS A 50 6.87 -14.70 -4.60
N SER A 51 6.17 -13.76 -5.23
CA SER A 51 4.72 -13.66 -5.10
C SER A 51 4.16 -15.04 -5.33
N ARG A 52 3.39 -15.56 -4.37
CA ARG A 52 2.70 -16.84 -4.54
C ARG A 52 2.00 -16.83 -5.91
N PRO A 53 2.05 -17.94 -6.65
CA PRO A 53 1.61 -17.98 -8.04
C PRO A 53 0.22 -17.37 -8.14
N LYS A 54 0.07 -16.36 -9.03
CA LYS A 54 -1.18 -15.71 -9.46
C LYS A 54 -2.42 -16.35 -8.81
N MET A 55 -2.71 -16.00 -7.56
CA MET A 55 -3.91 -16.43 -6.87
C MET A 55 -4.51 -15.17 -6.27
N ASP A 56 -5.83 -15.09 -6.30
CA ASP A 56 -6.53 -14.01 -5.61
C ASP A 56 -6.40 -14.18 -4.09
N VAL A 57 -6.91 -13.20 -3.33
CA VAL A 57 -6.92 -13.21 -1.86
C VAL A 57 -7.72 -14.38 -1.26
N PHE A 58 -8.54 -15.05 -2.07
CA PHE A 58 -9.32 -16.23 -1.68
C PHE A 58 -8.61 -17.54 -2.04
N GLY A 59 -7.40 -17.47 -2.61
CA GLY A 59 -6.63 -18.65 -3.04
C GLY A 59 -7.10 -19.25 -4.37
N ASN A 60 -7.91 -18.55 -5.16
CA ASN A 60 -8.30 -19.02 -6.49
C ASN A 60 -7.26 -18.63 -7.54
N TYR A 61 -6.93 -19.57 -8.41
CA TYR A 61 -6.16 -19.28 -9.62
C TYR A 61 -6.99 -18.45 -10.62
N PRO A 62 -6.36 -17.60 -11.45
CA PRO A 62 -7.03 -16.88 -12.51
C PRO A 62 -7.62 -17.90 -13.47
N LYS A 63 -8.93 -18.03 -13.44
CA LYS A 63 -9.67 -18.78 -14.43
C LYS A 63 -9.43 -18.10 -15.78
N ASN A 64 -9.04 -18.86 -16.80
CA ASN A 64 -8.96 -18.39 -18.18
C ASN A 64 -10.38 -18.21 -18.74
N THR A 65 -11.15 -17.27 -18.17
CA THR A 65 -12.57 -17.14 -18.46
C THR A 65 -12.78 -16.66 -19.89
N SER A 66 -13.01 -17.62 -20.78
CA SER A 66 -13.64 -17.38 -22.09
C SER A 66 -15.15 -17.19 -21.91
N GLU A 67 -15.55 -16.50 -20.85
CA GLU A 67 -16.94 -16.24 -20.52
C GLU A 67 -17.49 -15.25 -21.52
N TYR A 68 -18.68 -15.56 -22.03
CA TYR A 68 -19.39 -14.71 -22.97
C TYR A 68 -20.47 -13.92 -22.25
N PHE A 69 -20.47 -12.61 -22.47
CA PHE A 69 -21.48 -11.70 -21.96
C PHE A 69 -22.32 -11.17 -23.11
N LYS A 70 -23.61 -10.95 -22.85
CA LYS A 70 -24.52 -10.37 -23.84
C LYS A 70 -24.40 -8.85 -23.79
N CYS A 71 -24.02 -8.23 -24.89
CA CYS A 71 -23.96 -6.77 -24.95
C CYS A 71 -25.38 -6.18 -24.87
N VAL A 72 -25.60 -5.25 -23.95
CA VAL A 72 -26.92 -4.60 -23.77
C VAL A 72 -27.33 -3.73 -24.96
N HIS A 73 -26.36 -3.25 -25.77
CA HIS A 73 -26.61 -2.35 -26.90
C HIS A 73 -26.93 -3.09 -28.21
N CYS A 74 -26.20 -4.17 -28.54
CA CYS A 74 -26.41 -4.91 -29.79
C CYS A 74 -26.91 -6.35 -29.59
N GLN A 75 -27.07 -6.79 -28.33
CA GLN A 75 -27.53 -8.13 -27.95
C GLN A 75 -26.64 -9.29 -28.41
N GLN A 76 -25.45 -8.98 -28.95
CA GLN A 76 -24.45 -9.97 -29.37
C GLN A 76 -23.73 -10.58 -28.16
N ARG A 77 -23.36 -11.86 -28.27
CA ARG A 77 -22.50 -12.54 -27.27
C ARG A 77 -21.04 -12.18 -27.54
N VAL A 78 -20.36 -11.63 -26.54
CA VAL A 78 -18.99 -11.12 -26.63
C VAL A 78 -18.15 -11.71 -25.50
N VAL A 79 -16.95 -12.22 -25.81
CA VAL A 79 -16.03 -12.74 -24.78
C VAL A 79 -15.59 -11.62 -23.85
N SER A 80 -15.49 -11.91 -22.55
CA SER A 80 -15.03 -11.01 -21.49
C SER A 80 -13.82 -10.18 -21.90
N SER A 81 -12.78 -10.85 -22.42
CA SER A 81 -11.51 -10.23 -22.85
C SER A 81 -11.63 -9.26 -24.02
N LYS A 82 -12.74 -9.31 -24.79
CA LYS A 82 -12.99 -8.43 -25.95
C LYS A 82 -14.12 -7.44 -25.71
N PHE A 83 -14.66 -7.35 -24.50
CA PHE A 83 -15.82 -6.51 -24.23
C PHE A 83 -15.49 -5.01 -24.34
N ALA A 84 -14.34 -4.56 -23.84
CA ALA A 84 -13.88 -3.17 -23.97
C ALA A 84 -13.74 -2.72 -25.46
N PRO A 85 -12.94 -3.38 -26.32
CA PRO A 85 -12.85 -3.00 -27.73
C PRO A 85 -14.15 -3.22 -28.51
N HIS A 86 -15.07 -4.04 -27.99
CA HIS A 86 -16.42 -4.15 -28.53
C HIS A 86 -17.25 -2.90 -28.22
N LEU A 87 -17.26 -2.40 -26.99
CA LEU A 87 -18.02 -1.21 -26.59
C LEU A 87 -17.59 0.02 -27.37
N ASP A 88 -16.29 0.21 -27.62
CA ASP A 88 -15.79 1.32 -28.43
C ASP A 88 -16.44 1.37 -29.82
N LYS A 89 -16.58 0.20 -30.46
CA LYS A 89 -17.23 0.06 -31.78
C LYS A 89 -18.76 0.08 -31.69
N CYS A 90 -19.32 -0.58 -30.67
CA CYS A 90 -20.76 -0.76 -30.50
C CYS A 90 -21.46 0.54 -30.10
N MET A 91 -20.81 1.37 -29.29
CA MET A 91 -21.33 2.68 -28.86
C MET A 91 -20.89 3.82 -29.79
N GLY A 92 -20.22 3.52 -30.91
CA GLY A 92 -19.81 4.52 -31.89
C GLY A 92 -18.68 5.46 -31.44
N ARG A 93 -17.95 5.13 -30.37
CA ARG A 93 -16.80 5.91 -29.88
C ARG A 93 -15.49 5.62 -30.65
N GLY A 94 -15.46 4.55 -31.45
CA GLY A 94 -14.42 4.25 -32.44
C GLY A 94 -15.05 4.13 -33.83
N GLY A 95 -14.63 5.00 -34.76
CA GLY A 95 -15.30 5.23 -36.04
C GLY A 95 -15.49 4.04 -37.01
N ARG A 96 -16.35 4.34 -38.02
CA ARG A 96 -16.83 3.57 -39.19
C ARG A 96 -17.32 2.14 -38.96
N GLN A 97 -18.65 2.06 -38.80
CA GLN A 97 -19.49 0.88 -38.92
C GLN A 97 -19.22 0.14 -40.24
N ARG A 98 -18.62 -1.06 -40.18
CA ARG A 98 -18.82 -2.04 -41.25
C ARG A 98 -20.09 -2.81 -40.90
N SER A 99 -21.18 -2.48 -41.59
CA SER A 99 -22.33 -3.38 -41.71
C SER A 99 -21.85 -4.71 -42.26
N SER A 100 -21.72 -5.72 -41.40
CA SER A 100 -21.54 -7.10 -41.83
C SER A 100 -22.71 -7.94 -41.34
N LYS A 101 -23.62 -8.14 -42.29
CA LYS A 101 -24.56 -9.25 -42.50
C LYS A 101 -24.94 -10.08 -41.27
N ARG A 102 -26.18 -9.88 -40.81
CA ARG A 102 -26.92 -10.87 -40.02
C ARG A 102 -27.24 -12.06 -40.93
N HIS A 103 -27.03 -13.28 -40.44
CA HIS A 103 -27.55 -14.51 -41.00
C HIS A 103 -28.30 -15.27 -39.90
#